data_AF-A0A8T2I8Y6-F1
#
_entry.id   AF-A0A8T2I8Y6-F1
#
_cell.length_a   1.000
_cell.length_b   1.000
_cell.length_c   1.000
_cell.angle_alpha   90.00
_cell.angle_beta   90.00
_cell.angle_gamma   90.00
#
_symmetry.space_group_name_H-M   'P 1'
#
loop_
_entity.id
_entity.type
_entity.pdbx_description
1 polymer ?
#
loop_
_entity_poly.entity_id
_entity_poly.type
_entity_poly.pdbx_seq_one_letter_code
_entity_poly.pdbx_strand_id
1 'polypeptide(L)'
;MKDLLTTRNQNCWKELIEKETATRMQWKLKHQQEHLQDVPLKSRRRPETLVPNVGATLLPPITVRKKPVEVKPVEEPEMQDLVEMRTATPHISNLLYDGFSKEGRGRYLYLRRRKEFGPEEKYLHPILSSWDYGWKLGDVVKELHVPIHGRSRIVRDTFYCKNGIISYPEYTDRIL
;
A
#
# COMPACT_ATOMS: atom_id res chain seq x y z
N MET A 1 -13.88 25.13 -5.03
CA MET A 1 -12.65 25.23 -5.86
C MET A 1 -11.77 26.44 -5.55
N LYS A 2 -12.22 27.47 -4.80
CA LYS A 2 -11.44 28.69 -4.58
C LYS A 2 -10.23 28.50 -3.65
N ASP A 3 -10.25 27.50 -2.77
CA ASP A 3 -9.18 27.31 -1.78
C ASP A 3 -7.97 26.54 -2.32
N LEU A 4 -8.09 25.87 -3.47
CA LEU A 4 -7.05 25.00 -4.03
C LEU A 4 -5.78 25.76 -4.48
N LEU A 5 -5.91 27.05 -4.78
CA LEU A 5 -4.83 27.89 -5.35
C LEU A 5 -4.27 28.90 -4.35
N THR A 6 -4.56 28.75 -3.06
CA THR A 6 -3.94 29.59 -2.02
C THR A 6 -2.46 29.26 -1.85
N THR A 7 -1.62 30.26 -1.58
CA THR A 7 -0.17 30.09 -1.33
C THR A 7 0.10 29.14 -0.17
N ARG A 8 -0.75 29.17 0.87
CA ARG A 8 -0.72 28.23 2.00
C ARG A 8 -0.85 26.79 1.53
N ASN A 9 -1.85 26.49 0.70
CA ASN A 9 -2.06 25.13 0.21
C ASN A 9 -0.93 24.69 -0.71
N GLN A 10 -0.43 25.57 -1.58
CA GLN A 10 0.73 25.29 -2.43
C GLN A 10 1.98 24.91 -1.61
N ASN A 11 2.24 25.60 -0.50
CA ASN A 11 3.36 25.27 0.39
C ASN A 11 3.15 23.91 1.07
N CYS A 12 1.92 23.61 1.51
CA CYS A 12 1.60 22.32 2.10
C CYS A 12 1.84 21.16 1.10
N TRP A 13 1.48 21.34 -0.17
CA TRP A 13 1.79 20.36 -1.23
C TRP A 13 3.29 20.20 -1.47
N LYS A 14 4.05 21.30 -1.48
CA LYS A 14 5.52 21.24 -1.61
C LYS A 14 6.14 20.46 -0.45
N GLU A 15 5.76 20.77 0.79
CA GLU A 15 6.25 20.07 1.97
C GLU A 15 5.92 18.57 1.93
N LEU A 16 4.71 18.20 1.51
CA LEU A 16 4.32 16.80 1.35
C LEU A 16 5.19 16.07 0.32
N ILE A 17 5.45 16.70 -0.84
CA ILE A 17 6.31 16.15 -1.89
C ILE A 17 7.76 16.00 -1.38
N GLU A 18 8.29 16.98 -0.66
CA GLU A 18 9.64 16.95 -0.10
C GLU A 18 9.79 15.84 0.95
N LYS A 19 8.82 15.71 1.86
CA LYS A 19 8.80 14.63 2.86
C LYS A 19 8.71 13.25 2.20
N GLU A 20 7.86 13.12 1.18
CA GLU A 20 7.71 11.90 0.41
C GLU A 20 9.01 11.51 -0.31
N THR A 21 9.61 12.45 -1.04
CA THR A 21 10.86 12.22 -1.78
C THR A 21 12.00 11.84 -0.84
N ALA A 22 12.15 12.53 0.30
CA ALA A 22 13.14 12.20 1.31
C ALA A 22 12.94 10.77 1.87
N THR A 23 11.71 10.41 2.22
CA THR A 23 11.38 9.09 2.76
C THR A 23 11.63 7.99 1.73
N ARG A 24 11.22 8.19 0.48
CA ARG A 24 11.47 7.24 -0.63
C ARG A 24 12.96 7.07 -0.89
N MET A 25 13.74 8.15 -0.87
CA MET A 25 15.19 8.11 -1.05
C MET A 25 15.88 7.36 0.10
N GLN A 26 15.52 7.65 1.35
CA GLN A 26 16.03 6.93 2.52
C GLN A 26 15.69 5.43 2.46
N TRP A 27 14.45 5.09 2.12
CA TRP A 27 14.04 3.70 1.96
C TRP A 27 14.85 3.00 0.87
N LYS A 28 15.01 3.64 -0.30
CA LYS A 28 15.79 3.11 -1.42
C LYS A 28 17.23 2.87 -0.99
N LEU A 29 17.90 3.86 -0.40
CA LEU A 29 19.28 3.70 0.06
C LEU A 29 19.43 2.55 1.06
N LYS A 30 18.45 2.37 1.95
CA LYS A 30 18.46 1.31 2.96
C LYS A 30 18.27 -0.10 2.37
N HIS A 31 17.37 -0.27 1.41
CA HIS A 31 17.00 -1.60 0.89
C HIS A 31 17.58 -1.89 -0.51
N GLN A 32 18.29 -0.95 -1.12
CA GLN A 32 18.93 -1.13 -2.43
C GLN A 32 19.96 -2.26 -2.40
N GLN A 33 20.69 -2.43 -1.30
CA GLN A 33 21.67 -3.52 -1.20
C GLN A 33 21.03 -4.90 -0.99
N GLU A 34 19.89 -4.97 -0.30
CA GLU A 34 19.15 -6.22 -0.09
C GLU A 34 18.67 -6.81 -1.44
N HIS A 35 18.23 -5.95 -2.37
CA HIS A 35 17.76 -6.40 -3.69
C HIS A 35 18.90 -6.67 -4.70
N LEU A 36 20.12 -6.18 -4.45
CA LEU A 36 21.26 -6.41 -5.35
C LEU A 36 21.94 -7.77 -5.12
N GLN A 37 21.79 -8.39 -3.95
CA GLN A 37 22.41 -9.69 -3.65
C GLN A 37 21.59 -10.89 -4.14
N ASP A 38 20.28 -10.74 -4.35
CA ASP A 38 19.38 -11.87 -4.65
C ASP A 38 19.08 -12.10 -6.14
N VAL A 39 19.67 -11.31 -7.06
CA VAL A 39 19.41 -11.45 -8.50
C VAL A 39 20.68 -11.81 -9.27
N PRO A 40 20.94 -13.09 -9.58
CA PRO A 40 21.90 -13.39 -10.64
C PRO A 40 21.39 -12.75 -11.94
N LEU A 41 22.18 -11.82 -12.47
CA LEU A 41 21.95 -11.09 -13.71
C LEU A 41 21.90 -12.05 -14.92
N LYS A 42 20.78 -12.74 -15.10
CA LYS A 42 20.40 -13.25 -16.43
C LYS A 42 19.77 -12.08 -17.18
N SER A 43 20.64 -11.30 -17.84
CA SER A 43 20.26 -10.34 -18.86
C SER A 43 19.54 -11.08 -20.00
N ARG A 44 18.23 -11.25 -19.86
CA ARG A 44 17.37 -11.52 -21.00
C ARG A 44 17.21 -10.20 -21.73
N ARG A 45 17.97 -10.01 -22.81
CA ARG A 45 17.64 -9.03 -23.84
C ARG A 45 16.19 -9.32 -24.25
N ARG A 46 15.24 -8.50 -23.81
CA ARG A 46 13.87 -8.55 -24.31
C ARG A 46 13.94 -8.02 -25.75
N PRO A 47 13.56 -8.79 -26.78
CA PRO A 47 13.22 -8.16 -28.04
C PRO A 47 12.07 -7.18 -27.77
N GLU A 48 12.10 -6.01 -28.39
CA GLU A 48 11.04 -5.02 -28.34
C GLU A 48 9.78 -5.64 -28.97
N THR A 49 8.98 -6.32 -28.15
CA THR A 49 7.68 -6.82 -28.56
C THR A 49 6.75 -5.63 -28.67
N LEU A 50 6.29 -5.36 -29.89
CA LEU A 50 5.18 -4.49 -30.22
C LEU A 50 4.07 -4.72 -29.19
N VAL A 51 3.73 -3.65 -28.47
CA VAL A 51 2.64 -3.66 -27.50
C VAL A 51 1.37 -4.07 -28.26
N PRO A 52 0.65 -5.13 -27.87
CA PRO A 52 -0.63 -5.42 -28.48
C PRO A 52 -1.52 -4.20 -28.27
N ASN A 53 -2.11 -3.69 -29.35
CA ASN A 53 -3.14 -2.66 -29.30
C ASN A 53 -4.30 -3.21 -28.48
N VAL A 54 -4.33 -2.90 -27.19
CA VAL A 54 -5.40 -3.27 -26.28
C VAL A 54 -6.58 -2.39 -26.69
N GLY A 55 -7.43 -2.91 -27.58
CA GLY A 55 -8.71 -2.29 -27.90
C GLY A 55 -9.38 -1.91 -26.59
N ALA A 56 -9.72 -0.63 -26.45
CA ALA A 56 -10.22 -0.03 -25.23
C ALA A 56 -11.29 -0.93 -24.60
N THR A 57 -10.92 -1.68 -23.57
CA THR A 57 -11.86 -2.43 -22.77
C THR A 57 -12.56 -1.39 -21.92
N LEU A 58 -13.65 -0.84 -22.46
CA LEU A 58 -14.54 0.07 -21.75
C LEU A 58 -15.09 -0.73 -20.56
N LEU A 59 -14.49 -0.53 -19.39
CA LEU A 59 -15.05 -1.02 -18.14
C LEU A 59 -16.48 -0.47 -18.02
N PRO A 60 -17.46 -1.28 -17.62
CA PRO A 60 -18.81 -0.78 -17.44
C PRO A 60 -18.79 0.36 -16.41
N PRO A 61 -19.55 1.44 -16.64
CA PRO A 61 -19.60 2.57 -15.72
C PRO A 61 -20.08 2.06 -14.35
N ILE A 62 -19.21 2.16 -13.35
CA ILE A 62 -19.54 1.83 -11.97
C ILE A 62 -20.57 2.85 -11.50
N THR A 63 -21.84 2.47 -11.54
CA THR A 63 -22.95 3.24 -10.95
C THR A 63 -22.92 3.06 -9.44
N VAL A 64 -21.96 3.69 -8.77
CA VAL A 64 -21.97 3.76 -7.30
C VAL A 64 -23.18 4.59 -6.91
N ARG A 65 -24.23 3.93 -6.38
CA ARG A 65 -25.31 4.64 -5.67
C ARG A 65 -24.68 5.28 -4.44
N LYS A 66 -24.44 6.59 -4.49
CA LYS A 66 -24.10 7.39 -3.30
C LYS A 66 -25.30 7.31 -2.36
N LYS A 67 -25.24 6.41 -1.38
CA LYS A 67 -26.04 6.58 -0.16
C LYS A 67 -25.55 7.90 0.45
N PRO A 68 -26.44 8.82 0.84
CA PRO A 68 -26.02 10.02 1.57
C PRO A 68 -25.34 9.55 2.85
N VAL A 69 -24.02 9.71 2.90
CA VAL A 69 -23.26 9.60 4.14
C VAL A 69 -23.63 10.84 4.94
N GLU A 70 -24.29 10.67 6.08
CA GLU A 70 -24.45 11.74 7.06
C GLU A 70 -23.05 12.18 7.50
N VAL A 71 -22.59 13.28 6.94
CA VAL A 71 -21.37 13.96 7.35
C VAL A 71 -21.70 14.59 8.71
N LYS A 72 -21.34 13.91 9.80
CA LYS A 72 -21.27 14.55 11.10
C LYS A 72 -20.36 15.77 10.97
N PRO A 73 -20.71 16.94 11.57
CA PRO A 73 -19.84 18.10 11.55
C PRO A 73 -18.45 17.69 12.06
N VAL A 74 -17.45 17.84 11.20
CA VAL A 74 -16.05 17.67 11.60
C VAL A 74 -15.75 18.92 12.42
N GLU A 75 -15.80 18.78 13.74
CA GLU A 75 -15.23 19.76 14.66
C GLU A 75 -13.78 19.95 14.25
N GLU A 76 -13.41 21.16 13.84
CA GLU A 76 -12.03 21.52 13.54
C GLU A 76 -11.22 21.23 14.81
N PRO A 77 -10.25 20.30 14.78
CA PRO A 77 -9.40 20.11 15.93
C PRO A 77 -8.58 21.39 16.08
N GLU A 78 -8.75 22.05 17.22
CA GLU A 78 -7.84 23.10 17.69
C GLU A 78 -6.41 22.67 17.41
N MET A 79 -5.54 23.61 17.03
CA MET A 79 -4.12 23.38 16.73
C MET A 79 -3.37 22.88 17.96
N GLN A 80 -3.67 21.66 18.39
CA GLN A 80 -2.84 20.87 19.25
C GLN A 80 -1.56 20.66 18.45
N ASP A 81 -0.42 20.97 19.07
CA ASP A 81 0.92 20.78 18.52
C ASP A 81 0.93 19.57 17.58
N LEU A 82 1.48 19.74 16.38
CA LEU A 82 1.51 18.75 15.30
C LEU A 82 2.34 17.52 15.71
N VAL A 83 1.86 16.76 16.70
CA VAL A 83 2.49 15.54 17.15
C VAL A 83 2.24 14.52 16.06
N GLU A 84 3.25 14.29 15.23
CA GLU A 84 3.18 13.40 14.07
C GLU A 84 2.69 12.01 14.47
N MET A 85 3.05 11.52 15.67
CA MET A 85 2.62 10.22 16.19
C MET A 85 1.82 10.33 17.48
N ARG A 86 0.84 9.44 17.66
CA ARG A 86 0.19 9.23 18.95
C ARG A 86 1.22 8.79 19.99
N THR A 87 1.00 9.22 21.24
CA THR A 87 1.78 8.74 22.38
C THR A 87 1.66 7.22 22.51
N ALA A 88 2.72 6.58 23.01
CA ALA A 88 2.68 5.15 23.27
C ALA A 88 1.84 4.86 24.52
N THR A 89 1.18 3.70 24.55
CA THR A 89 0.49 3.20 25.75
C THR A 89 1.47 3.17 26.91
N PRO A 90 1.06 3.53 28.15
CA PRO A 90 1.96 3.61 29.32
C PRO A 90 2.75 2.32 29.55
N HIS A 91 2.12 1.16 29.32
CA HIS A 91 2.80 -0.12 29.41
C HIS A 91 4.00 -0.25 28.45
N ILE A 92 3.86 0.26 27.23
CA ILE A 92 4.93 0.24 26.22
C ILE A 92 5.97 1.31 26.53
N SER A 93 5.56 2.52 26.92
CA SER A 93 6.51 3.59 27.28
C SER A 93 7.37 3.23 28.51
N ASN A 94 6.83 2.46 29.46
CA ASN A 94 7.62 2.01 30.62
C ASN A 94 8.81 1.13 30.21
N LEU A 95 8.69 0.40 29.11
CA LEU A 95 9.80 -0.42 28.58
C LEU A 95 11.00 0.41 28.17
N LEU A 96 10.85 1.72 27.89
CA LEU A 96 12.00 2.56 27.56
C LEU A 96 13.08 2.53 28.65
N TYR A 97 12.65 2.34 29.89
CA TYR A 97 13.45 2.42 31.10
C TYR A 97 13.71 1.05 31.76
N ASP A 98 13.20 -0.03 31.16
CA ASP A 98 13.36 -1.39 31.69
C ASP A 98 14.67 -2.04 31.19
N GLY A 99 15.77 -1.83 31.91
CA GLY A 99 17.06 -2.46 31.63
C GLY A 99 17.81 -1.88 30.42
N PHE A 100 18.76 -2.67 29.87
CA PHE A 100 19.68 -2.21 28.84
C PHE A 100 19.38 -2.79 27.45
N SER A 101 19.51 -1.94 26.42
CA SER A 101 19.29 -2.33 25.01
C SER A 101 20.22 -3.44 24.52
N LYS A 102 21.45 -3.53 25.07
CA LYS A 102 22.43 -4.55 24.66
C LYS A 102 22.01 -5.97 25.02
N GLU A 103 21.25 -6.12 26.10
CA GLU A 103 20.68 -7.40 26.54
C GLU A 103 19.33 -7.70 25.86
N GLY A 104 18.96 -6.87 24.87
CA GLY A 104 17.67 -6.97 24.19
C GLY A 104 16.50 -6.50 25.04
N ARG A 105 16.72 -5.71 26.09
CA ARG A 105 15.67 -5.08 26.92
C ARG A 105 15.54 -3.58 26.63
N GLY A 106 14.75 -2.86 27.41
CA GLY A 106 14.71 -1.41 27.36
C GLY A 106 14.15 -0.86 26.05
N ARG A 107 14.87 0.13 25.50
CA ARG A 107 14.56 0.78 24.21
C ARG A 107 14.44 -0.21 23.05
N TYR A 108 15.21 -1.30 23.06
CA TYR A 108 15.11 -2.30 22.01
C TYR A 108 13.74 -2.99 22.02
N LEU A 109 13.26 -3.42 23.20
CA LEU A 109 11.92 -4.00 23.34
C LEU A 109 10.83 -3.00 23.01
N TYR A 110 10.99 -1.74 23.42
CA TYR A 110 10.07 -0.67 23.06
C TYR A 110 9.92 -0.57 21.54
N LEU A 111 11.02 -0.45 20.80
CA LEU A 111 10.97 -0.31 19.34
C LEU A 111 10.39 -1.57 18.67
N ARG A 112 10.74 -2.76 19.18
CA ARG A 112 10.20 -4.03 18.67
C ARG A 112 8.68 -4.10 18.84
N ARG A 113 8.16 -3.87 20.05
CA ARG A 113 6.71 -3.85 20.31
C ARG A 113 6.03 -2.72 19.54
N ARG A 114 6.62 -1.52 19.51
CA ARG A 114 6.03 -0.38 18.78
C ARG A 114 5.98 -0.63 17.26
N LYS A 115 6.83 -1.50 16.70
CA LYS A 115 6.81 -1.90 15.29
C LYS A 115 5.64 -2.84 14.95
N GLU A 116 5.14 -3.61 15.92
CA GLU A 116 4.02 -4.54 15.72
C GLU A 116 2.69 -3.82 15.48
N PHE A 117 2.53 -2.59 16.00
CA PHE A 117 1.37 -1.75 15.75
C PHE A 117 1.33 -1.23 14.32
N GLY A 118 0.13 -1.24 13.74
CA GLY A 118 -0.14 -0.70 12.42
C GLY A 118 0.07 0.82 12.37
N PRO A 119 0.24 1.40 11.17
CA PRO A 119 0.41 2.85 11.04
C PRO A 119 -0.83 3.61 11.51
N GLU A 120 -2.03 3.08 11.30
CA GLU A 120 -3.30 3.72 11.71
C GLU A 120 -3.47 3.89 13.22
N GLU A 121 -2.88 2.98 14.00
CA GLU A 121 -2.88 3.06 15.47
C GLU A 121 -1.83 4.05 15.98
N LYS A 122 -0.79 4.27 15.19
CA LYS A 122 0.40 5.04 15.56
C LYS A 122 0.32 6.50 15.12
N TYR A 123 -0.31 6.77 13.99
CA TYR A 123 -0.39 8.09 13.38
C TYR A 123 -1.83 8.55 13.30
N LEU A 124 -2.07 9.85 13.50
CA LEU A 124 -3.42 10.42 13.39
C LEU A 124 -3.89 10.50 11.94
N HIS A 125 -2.95 10.75 11.02
CA HIS A 125 -3.15 10.94 9.60
C HIS A 125 -2.06 10.23 8.80
N PRO A 126 -2.31 9.88 7.52
CA PRO A 126 -1.28 9.32 6.66
C PRO A 126 -0.17 10.34 6.44
N ILE A 127 1.07 9.93 6.65
CA ILE A 127 2.25 10.81 6.44
C ILE A 127 2.65 10.82 4.97
N LEU A 128 2.45 9.70 4.28
CA LEU A 128 2.94 9.47 2.93
C LEU A 128 1.77 9.16 2.00
N SER A 129 1.85 9.60 0.73
CA SER A 129 0.80 9.32 -0.26
C SER A 129 0.57 7.82 -0.48
N SER A 130 1.61 6.98 -0.31
CA SER A 130 1.47 5.53 -0.38
C SER A 130 0.56 4.95 0.71
N TRP A 131 0.35 5.68 1.82
CA TRP A 131 -0.53 5.25 2.90
C TRP A 131 -1.98 5.64 2.65
N ASP A 132 -2.26 6.56 1.72
CA ASP A 132 -3.64 6.90 1.33
C ASP A 132 -4.38 5.64 0.86
N TYR A 133 -3.67 4.75 0.14
CA TYR A 133 -4.18 3.43 -0.17
C TYR A 133 -4.18 2.55 1.08
N GLY A 134 -5.37 2.10 1.48
CA GLY A 134 -5.55 1.18 2.59
C GLY A 134 -5.74 1.85 3.96
N TRP A 135 -5.61 3.18 4.06
CA TRP A 135 -5.87 3.91 5.31
C TRP A 135 -7.30 3.72 5.79
N LYS A 136 -7.45 3.24 7.03
CA LYS A 136 -8.74 2.91 7.68
C LYS A 136 -9.61 1.96 6.87
N LEU A 137 -9.01 1.12 6.03
CA LEU A 137 -9.78 0.18 5.20
C LEU A 137 -10.56 -0.83 6.07
N GLY A 138 -10.03 -1.17 7.26
CA GLY A 138 -10.70 -2.05 8.23
C GLY A 138 -12.05 -1.53 8.75
N ASP A 139 -12.27 -0.21 8.76
CA ASP A 139 -13.55 0.38 9.17
C ASP A 139 -14.65 0.08 8.14
N VAL A 140 -14.25 0.02 6.86
CA VAL A 140 -15.15 -0.15 5.71
C VAL A 140 -15.33 -1.64 5.38
N VAL A 141 -14.24 -2.40 5.37
CA VAL A 141 -14.22 -3.81 4.96
C VAL A 141 -14.09 -4.69 6.20
N LYS A 142 -15.22 -4.90 6.87
CA LYS A 142 -15.29 -5.77 8.07
C LYS A 142 -15.16 -7.25 7.74
N GLU A 143 -15.61 -7.64 6.56
CA GLU A 143 -15.62 -9.02 6.09
C GLU A 143 -14.85 -9.10 4.77
N LEU A 144 -13.58 -9.46 4.85
CA LEU A 144 -12.82 -9.88 3.67
C LEU A 144 -13.26 -11.30 3.30
N HIS A 145 -14.34 -11.40 2.52
CA HIS A 145 -14.79 -12.68 2.00
C HIS A 145 -13.82 -13.14 0.91
N VAL A 146 -12.76 -13.86 1.29
CA VAL A 146 -11.90 -14.55 0.34
C VAL A 146 -12.75 -15.64 -0.32
N PRO A 147 -12.98 -15.60 -1.65
CA PRO A 147 -13.75 -16.64 -2.30
C PRO A 147 -13.03 -17.98 -2.15
N ILE A 148 -13.72 -18.99 -1.63
CA ILE A 148 -13.23 -20.37 -1.41
C ILE A 148 -12.51 -20.91 -2.66
N HIS A 149 -12.95 -20.47 -3.84
CA HIS A 149 -12.49 -20.97 -5.14
C HIS A 149 -11.81 -19.90 -6.01
N GLY A 150 -11.29 -18.80 -5.43
CA GLY A 150 -10.75 -17.67 -6.20
C GLY A 150 -9.70 -18.04 -7.26
N ARG A 151 -8.74 -18.90 -6.90
CA ARG A 151 -7.72 -19.40 -7.84
C ARG A 151 -8.26 -20.49 -8.77
N SER A 152 -9.09 -21.39 -8.26
CA SER A 152 -9.67 -22.47 -9.06
C SER A 152 -10.63 -21.97 -10.13
N ARG A 153 -11.27 -20.80 -9.98
CA ARG A 153 -12.13 -20.25 -11.02
C ARG A 153 -11.34 -19.74 -12.21
N ILE A 154 -10.26 -18.98 -11.97
CA ILE A 154 -9.35 -18.55 -13.05
C ILE A 154 -8.72 -19.78 -13.70
N VAL A 155 -8.18 -20.72 -12.92
CA VAL A 155 -7.55 -21.93 -13.47
C VAL A 155 -8.55 -22.77 -14.27
N ARG A 156 -9.77 -22.94 -13.78
CA ARG A 156 -10.83 -23.65 -14.49
C ARG A 156 -11.21 -22.92 -15.78
N ASP A 157 -11.44 -21.61 -15.73
CA ASP A 157 -11.86 -20.82 -16.89
C ASP A 157 -10.75 -20.69 -17.95
N THR A 158 -9.47 -20.65 -17.56
CA THR A 158 -8.34 -20.45 -18.50
C THR A 158 -7.67 -21.75 -18.97
N PHE A 159 -7.52 -22.76 -18.11
CA PHE A 159 -6.81 -24.00 -18.46
C PHE A 159 -7.74 -25.15 -18.85
N TYR A 160 -9.00 -25.14 -18.41
CA TYR A 160 -9.93 -26.24 -18.63
C TYR A 160 -11.21 -25.74 -19.30
N CYS A 161 -11.30 -25.87 -20.63
CA CYS A 161 -12.60 -25.68 -21.30
C CYS A 161 -13.63 -26.66 -20.70
N LYS A 162 -14.91 -26.26 -20.63
CA LYS A 162 -16.04 -27.02 -20.02
C LYS A 162 -16.13 -28.50 -20.46
N ASN A 163 -15.51 -28.87 -21.57
CA ASN A 163 -15.54 -30.21 -22.14
C ASN A 163 -14.20 -30.97 -22.04
N GLY A 164 -13.22 -30.51 -21.25
CA GLY A 164 -11.99 -31.27 -20.96
C GLY A 164 -11.08 -31.52 -22.18
N ILE A 165 -11.26 -30.78 -23.28
CA ILE A 165 -10.48 -30.95 -24.49
C ILE A 165 -9.10 -30.34 -24.26
N ILE A 166 -8.08 -31.19 -24.25
CA ILE A 166 -6.67 -30.78 -24.33
C ILE A 166 -6.53 -29.89 -25.58
N SER A 167 -6.01 -28.68 -25.43
CA SER A 167 -5.72 -27.81 -26.59
C SER A 167 -4.79 -28.57 -27.53
N TYR A 168 -5.31 -28.98 -28.70
CA TYR A 168 -4.47 -29.54 -29.75
C TYR A 168 -3.68 -28.38 -30.36
N PRO A 169 -2.35 -28.50 -30.51
CA PRO A 169 -1.55 -27.42 -31.07
C PRO A 169 -1.99 -27.16 -32.51
N GLU A 170 -2.44 -25.94 -32.79
CA GLU A 170 -2.78 -25.53 -34.15
C GLU A 170 -1.51 -25.30 -34.96
N TYR A 171 -1.62 -25.29 -36.29
CA TYR A 171 -0.48 -25.09 -37.19
C TYR A 171 0.31 -23.81 -36.87
N THR A 172 -0.36 -22.78 -36.37
CA THR A 172 0.23 -21.51 -35.93
C THR A 172 1.17 -21.63 -34.75
N ASP A 173 1.00 -22.63 -33.88
CA ASP A 173 1.87 -22.87 -32.71
C ASP A 173 3.21 -23.49 -33.10
N ARG A 174 3.34 -24.01 -34.33
CA ARG A 174 4.58 -24.61 -34.85
C ARG A 174 5.51 -23.62 -35.54
N ILE A 175 5.11 -22.35 -35.64
CA ILE A 175 5.82 -21.32 -36.42
C ILE A 175 6.54 -20.30 -35.49
N LEU A 176 6.55 -20.55 -34.17
CA LEU A 176 7.42 -19.86 -33.19
C LEU A 176 8.57 -20.77 -32.76
#